data_AF-A0A7S0HJE0-F1
#
_entry.id   AF-A0A7S0HJE0-F1
#
_cell.length_a   1.000
_cell.length_b   1.000
_cell.length_c   1.000
_cell.angle_alpha   90.00
_cell.angle_beta   90.00
_cell.angle_gamma   90.00
#
_symmetry.space_group_name_H-M   'P 1'
#
loop_
_entity.id
_entity.type
_entity.pdbx_description
1 polymer ?
#
loop_
_entity_poly.entity_id
_entity_poly.type
_entity_poly.pdbx_seq_one_letter_code
_entity_poly.pdbx_strand_id
1 'polypeptide(L)'
;TLTLTLTLGWLAANGFFPGAAEALRRCDAEGRCQLLLLSRRPPRQARQLLEHAEVPGLRLLETEEWEGSTKADALAALRRAQPEAELRFVDDSARTLLTCASDPRLLPVALHFASYGYSSASEAARIGAVQRMRTVTRSRDLASVFSCAQEED
;
A
#
# COMPACT_ATOMS: atom_id res chain seq x y z
N THR A 1 -10.92 -12.16 3.44
CA THR A 1 -10.80 -10.69 3.66
C THR A 1 -9.60 -10.19 2.90
N LEU A 2 -9.79 -9.23 1.99
CA LEU A 2 -8.69 -8.58 1.30
C LEU A 2 -8.06 -7.56 2.25
N THR A 3 -6.77 -7.72 2.58
CA THR A 3 -6.06 -6.77 3.44
C THR A 3 -5.08 -5.97 2.61
N LEU A 4 -5.32 -4.67 2.59
CA LEU A 4 -4.57 -3.73 1.79
C LEU A 4 -3.58 -3.00 2.67
N THR A 5 -2.34 -2.93 2.22
CA THR A 5 -1.31 -2.16 2.90
C THR A 5 -0.81 -1.02 2.01
N LEU A 6 -0.98 0.20 2.50
CA LEU A 6 -0.64 1.45 1.84
C LEU A 6 0.55 2.10 2.52
N THR A 7 1.35 2.91 1.84
CA THR A 7 2.47 3.58 2.51
C THR A 7 2.57 5.09 2.32
N LEU A 8 3.18 5.73 3.30
CA LEU A 8 3.26 7.20 3.44
C LEU A 8 4.29 7.89 2.54
N GLY A 9 4.89 7.21 1.56
CA GLY A 9 5.58 7.97 0.53
C GLY A 9 4.60 8.89 -0.22
N TRP A 10 3.28 8.67 -0.17
CA TRP A 10 2.31 9.59 -0.78
C TRP A 10 2.07 10.92 -0.06
N LEU A 11 2.65 11.09 1.13
CA LEU A 11 2.39 12.24 1.99
C LEU A 11 3.70 12.98 2.28
N ALA A 12 4.17 13.85 1.38
CA ALA A 12 5.09 14.90 1.81
C ALA A 12 4.29 16.15 2.15
N ALA A 13 4.59 16.72 3.32
CA ALA A 13 4.17 18.00 3.89
C ALA A 13 2.66 18.34 3.97
N ASN A 14 1.78 17.91 3.05
CA ASN A 14 0.52 18.61 2.75
C ASN A 14 -0.74 17.73 2.59
N GLY A 15 -0.72 16.45 2.95
CA GLY A 15 -1.90 15.57 2.81
C GLY A 15 -1.78 14.53 1.70
N PHE A 16 -2.88 13.82 1.41
CA PHE A 16 -2.95 12.78 0.39
C PHE A 16 -2.85 13.39 -1.02
N PHE A 17 -2.26 12.68 -1.98
CA PHE A 17 -2.37 13.06 -3.39
C PHE A 17 -3.84 13.29 -3.77
N PRO A 18 -4.17 14.32 -4.56
CA PRO A 18 -5.54 14.61 -4.98
C PRO A 18 -6.25 13.35 -5.48
N GLY A 19 -7.41 13.02 -4.91
CA GLY A 19 -8.20 11.83 -5.27
C GLY A 19 -7.84 10.53 -4.54
N ALA A 20 -6.70 10.42 -3.84
CA ALA A 20 -6.35 9.20 -3.11
C ALA A 20 -7.25 8.99 -1.88
N ALA A 21 -7.46 10.02 -1.06
CA ALA A 21 -8.35 9.93 0.11
C ALA A 21 -9.81 9.62 -0.30
N GLU A 22 -10.27 10.19 -1.42
CA GLU A 22 -11.58 9.88 -1.98
C GLU A 22 -11.69 8.43 -2.45
N ALA A 23 -10.68 7.92 -3.17
CA ALA A 23 -10.63 6.53 -3.58
C ALA A 23 -10.65 5.58 -2.37
N LEU A 24 -9.91 5.90 -1.30
CA LEU A 24 -9.88 5.11 -0.07
C LEU A 24 -11.22 5.15 0.68
N ARG A 25 -11.87 6.32 0.77
CA ARG A 25 -13.21 6.42 1.35
C ARG A 25 -14.24 5.59 0.58
N ARG A 26 -14.17 5.58 -0.75
CA ARG A 26 -15.06 4.73 -1.57
C ARG A 26 -14.86 3.26 -1.24
N CYS A 27 -13.60 2.81 -1.15
CA CYS A 27 -13.31 1.41 -0.86
C CYS A 27 -13.68 1.01 0.57
N ASP A 28 -13.51 1.92 1.53
CA ASP A 28 -14.00 1.76 2.90
C ASP A 28 -15.54 1.63 2.94
N ALA A 29 -16.24 2.53 2.24
CA ALA A 29 -17.71 2.53 2.17
C ALA A 29 -18.28 1.27 1.50
N GLU A 30 -17.55 0.66 0.57
CA GLU A 30 -17.93 -0.61 -0.05
C GLU A 30 -17.76 -1.81 0.90
N GLY A 31 -16.98 -1.69 1.97
CA GLY A 31 -16.80 -2.74 2.98
C GLY A 31 -16.12 -4.01 2.48
N ARG A 32 -15.47 -3.97 1.31
CA ARG A 32 -14.90 -5.15 0.63
C ARG A 32 -13.48 -5.50 1.08
N CYS A 33 -12.77 -4.57 1.73
CA CYS A 33 -11.39 -4.76 2.14
C CYS A 33 -11.07 -4.04 3.46
N GLN A 34 -10.06 -4.55 4.15
CA GLN A 34 -9.46 -3.86 5.28
C GLN A 34 -8.34 -2.94 4.77
N LEU A 35 -8.41 -1.66 5.11
CA LEU A 35 -7.41 -0.67 4.73
C LEU A 35 -6.39 -0.48 5.87
N LEU A 36 -5.14 -0.83 5.62
CA LEU A 36 -4.03 -0.65 6.55
C LEU A 36 -3.00 0.34 5.98
N LEU A 37 -2.48 1.20 6.85
CA LEU A 37 -1.37 2.08 6.59
C LEU A 37 -0.10 1.48 7.19
N LEU A 38 0.88 1.15 6.35
CA LEU A 38 2.23 0.75 6.76
C LEU A 38 3.21 1.88 6.52
N SER A 39 3.83 2.34 7.60
CA SER A 39 4.72 3.50 7.55
C SER A 39 5.87 3.40 8.52
N ARG A 40 7.06 3.79 8.05
CA ARG A 40 8.27 3.96 8.87
C ARG A 40 8.29 5.28 9.66
N ARG A 41 7.24 6.11 9.57
CA ARG A 41 7.16 7.32 10.39
C ARG A 41 6.91 6.96 11.86
N PRO A 42 7.32 7.82 12.81
CA PRO A 42 6.92 7.68 14.20
C PRO A 42 5.39 7.52 14.32
N PRO A 43 4.86 6.60 15.16
CA PRO A 43 3.43 6.32 15.25
C PRO A 43 2.55 7.56 15.46
N ARG A 44 3.01 8.53 16.27
CA ARG A 44 2.31 9.81 16.48
C ARG A 44 2.06 10.56 15.16
N GLN A 45 3.09 10.65 14.30
CA GLN A 45 2.96 11.34 13.02
C GLN A 45 2.06 10.55 12.06
N ALA A 46 2.15 9.22 12.07
CA ALA A 46 1.28 8.39 11.23
C ALA A 46 -0.20 8.53 11.63
N ARG A 47 -0.51 8.58 12.92
CA ARG A 47 -1.88 8.80 13.43
C ARG A 47 -2.44 10.17 13.07
N GLN A 48 -1.64 11.24 13.22
CA GLN A 48 -2.05 12.59 12.78
C GLN A 48 -2.40 12.64 11.29
N LEU A 49 -1.68 11.87 10.45
CA LEU A 49 -1.98 11.79 9.02
C LEU A 49 -3.27 11.01 8.75
N LEU A 50 -3.56 9.97 9.54
CA LEU A 50 -4.83 9.24 9.46
C LEU A 50 -6.01 10.12 9.84
N GLU A 51 -5.88 10.92 10.90
CA GLU A 51 -6.90 11.88 11.32
C GLU A 51 -7.21 12.89 10.21
N HIS A 52 -6.17 13.43 9.56
CA HIS A 52 -6.34 14.35 8.44
C HIS A 52 -6.87 13.70 7.14
N ALA A 53 -6.72 12.38 6.99
CA ALA A 53 -7.21 11.65 5.82
C ALA A 53 -8.75 11.62 5.74
N GLU A 54 -9.40 11.63 6.90
CA GLU A 54 -10.84 11.41 7.06
C GLU A 54 -11.30 10.14 6.32
N VAL A 55 -10.55 9.04 6.49
CA VAL A 55 -10.91 7.70 5.97
C VAL A 55 -11.28 6.79 7.16
N PRO A 56 -12.57 6.63 7.48
CA PRO A 56 -13.02 6.03 8.74
C PRO A 56 -12.51 4.62 9.04
N GLY A 57 -12.31 3.75 8.03
CA GLY A 57 -11.77 2.39 8.21
C GLY A 57 -10.28 2.22 7.93
N LEU A 58 -9.55 3.29 7.57
CA LEU A 58 -8.10 3.22 7.44
C LEU A 58 -7.46 3.12 8.84
N ARG A 59 -6.62 2.11 9.07
CA ARG A 59 -5.96 1.87 10.35
C ARG A 59 -4.44 1.87 10.19
N LEU A 60 -3.71 2.30 11.20
CA LEU A 60 -2.25 2.13 11.24
C LEU A 60 -1.95 0.64 11.48
N LEU A 61 -1.10 0.04 10.64
CA LEU A 61 -0.47 -1.22 10.96
C LEU A 61 0.67 -0.92 11.93
N GLU A 62 0.40 -1.17 13.22
CA GLU A 62 1.39 -1.00 14.27
C GLU A 62 2.41 -2.13 14.17
N THR A 63 3.64 -1.78 13.81
CA THR A 63 4.78 -2.67 13.88
C THR A 63 5.57 -2.27 15.11
N GLU A 64 5.57 -3.11 16.14
CA GLU A 64 6.43 -2.92 17.31
C GLU A 64 7.88 -2.92 16.80
N GLU A 65 8.46 -1.72 16.77
CA GLU A 65 9.83 -1.41 16.38
C GLU A 65 10.21 -1.65 14.90
N TRP A 66 10.29 -0.55 14.15
CA TRP A 66 10.94 -0.49 12.84
C TRP A 66 12.47 -0.64 12.90
N GLU A 67 13.04 -0.77 14.09
CA GLU A 67 14.48 -0.81 14.29
C GLU A 67 15.03 -2.12 13.71
N GLY A 68 15.73 -2.02 12.58
CA GLY A 68 16.24 -3.17 11.82
C GLY A 68 15.23 -3.87 10.92
N SER A 69 13.94 -3.49 10.93
CA SER A 69 12.91 -4.14 10.10
C SER A 69 12.54 -3.32 8.85
N THR A 70 12.27 -4.02 7.74
CA THR A 70 11.84 -3.42 6.49
C THR A 70 10.33 -3.52 6.30
N LYS A 71 9.75 -2.73 5.39
CA LYS A 71 8.32 -2.87 5.05
C LYS A 71 8.00 -4.27 4.52
N ALA A 72 8.97 -4.92 3.86
CA ALA A 72 8.84 -6.31 3.43
C ALA A 72 8.69 -7.25 4.64
N ASP A 73 9.45 -7.03 5.73
CA ASP A 73 9.32 -7.83 6.95
C ASP A 73 7.97 -7.65 7.63
N ALA A 74 7.49 -6.41 7.73
CA ALA A 74 6.16 -6.12 8.26
C ALA A 74 5.04 -6.76 7.42
N LEU A 75 5.15 -6.69 6.10
CA LEU A 75 4.20 -7.31 5.18
C LEU A 75 4.24 -8.83 5.25
N ALA A 76 5.42 -9.42 5.44
CA ALA A 76 5.58 -10.87 5.64
C ALA A 76 5.02 -11.32 6.99
N ALA A 77 5.16 -10.51 8.04
CA ALA A 77 4.53 -10.76 9.33
C ALA A 77 2.99 -10.69 9.22
N LEU A 78 2.45 -9.70 8.52
CA LEU A 78 1.01 -9.59 8.24
C LEU A 78 0.51 -10.81 7.46
N ARG A 79 1.22 -11.24 6.42
CA ARG A 79 0.91 -12.45 5.65
C ARG A 79 0.84 -13.69 6.53
N ARG A 80 1.77 -13.83 7.47
CA ARG A 80 1.81 -14.95 8.42
C ARG A 80 0.65 -14.90 9.42
N ALA A 81 0.28 -13.71 9.88
CA ALA A 81 -0.86 -13.51 10.78
C ALA A 81 -2.22 -13.71 10.07
N GLN A 82 -2.26 -13.48 8.75
CA GLN A 82 -3.47 -13.62 7.92
C GLN A 82 -3.19 -14.54 6.71
N PRO A 83 -3.00 -15.85 6.92
CA PRO A 83 -2.64 -16.81 5.87
C PRO A 83 -3.70 -16.99 4.77
N GLU A 84 -4.96 -16.66 5.07
CA GLU A 84 -6.08 -16.74 4.10
C GLU A 84 -6.44 -15.38 3.48
N ALA A 85 -5.79 -14.29 3.91
CA ALA A 85 -6.04 -12.98 3.34
C ALA A 85 -5.30 -12.81 2.02
N GLU A 86 -6.03 -12.40 0.98
CA GLU A 86 -5.42 -11.79 -0.18
C GLU A 86 -4.79 -10.46 0.26
N LEU A 87 -3.49 -10.31 0.01
CA LEU A 87 -2.78 -9.08 0.33
C LEU A 87 -2.52 -8.29 -0.94
N ARG A 88 -2.91 -7.01 -0.93
CA ARG A 88 -2.51 -6.03 -1.93
C ARG A 88 -1.62 -5.02 -1.24
N PHE A 89 -0.46 -4.73 -1.81
CA PHE A 89 0.48 -3.76 -1.28
C PHE A 89 0.73 -2.68 -2.33
N VAL A 90 0.48 -1.42 -1.94
CA VAL A 90 0.69 -0.27 -2.81
C VAL A 90 1.71 0.65 -2.16
N ASP A 91 2.76 0.99 -2.90
CA ASP A 91 3.84 1.88 -2.46
C ASP A 91 4.32 2.72 -3.65
N ASP A 92 4.82 3.92 -3.41
CA ASP A 92 5.47 4.77 -4.41
C ASP A 92 7.00 4.72 -4.36
N SER A 93 7.55 3.97 -3.41
CA SER A 93 8.98 3.65 -3.36
C SER A 93 9.25 2.40 -4.20
N ALA A 94 9.75 2.60 -5.41
CA ALA A 94 10.21 1.54 -6.29
C ALA A 94 11.25 0.66 -5.59
N ARG A 95 12.17 1.25 -4.81
CA ARG A 95 13.13 0.48 -3.99
C ARG A 95 12.42 -0.48 -3.03
N THR A 96 11.40 -0.02 -2.32
CA THR A 96 10.63 -0.87 -1.39
C THR A 96 9.94 -2.00 -2.12
N LEU A 97 9.29 -1.69 -3.25
CA LEU A 97 8.57 -2.67 -4.05
C LEU A 97 9.50 -3.70 -4.69
N LEU A 98 10.68 -3.30 -5.14
CA LEU A 98 11.71 -4.22 -5.63
C LEU A 98 12.18 -5.15 -4.51
N THR A 99 12.41 -4.64 -3.30
CA THR A 99 12.70 -5.50 -2.13
C THR A 99 11.57 -6.49 -1.86
N CYS A 100 10.31 -6.05 -1.91
CA CYS A 100 9.16 -6.93 -1.71
C CYS A 100 9.04 -7.98 -2.84
N ALA A 101 9.30 -7.59 -4.08
CA ALA A 101 9.21 -8.47 -5.24
C ALA A 101 10.27 -9.59 -5.21
N SER A 102 11.45 -9.29 -4.66
CA SER A 102 12.55 -10.25 -4.50
C SER A 102 12.42 -11.15 -3.27
N ASP A 103 11.47 -10.89 -2.36
CA ASP A 103 11.26 -11.70 -1.15
C ASP A 103 10.32 -12.89 -1.43
N PRO A 104 10.78 -14.14 -1.31
CA PRO A 104 9.94 -15.32 -1.53
C PRO A 104 8.73 -15.41 -0.58
N ARG A 105 8.85 -14.86 0.65
CA ARG A 105 7.76 -14.82 1.65
C ARG A 105 6.57 -14.00 1.16
N LEU A 106 6.81 -13.11 0.19
CA LEU A 106 5.82 -12.18 -0.34
C LEU A 106 5.30 -12.59 -1.72
N LEU A 107 5.65 -13.77 -2.26
CA LEU A 107 5.12 -14.27 -3.55
C LEU A 107 3.59 -14.17 -3.71
N PRO A 108 2.77 -14.45 -2.67
CA PRO A 108 1.31 -14.35 -2.79
C PRO A 108 0.78 -12.91 -2.74
N VAL A 109 1.60 -11.91 -2.42
CA VAL A 109 1.16 -10.52 -2.30
C VAL A 109 1.13 -9.86 -3.68
N ALA A 110 0.00 -9.25 -4.03
CA ALA A 110 -0.10 -8.43 -5.23
C ALA A 110 0.56 -7.08 -4.98
N LEU A 111 1.57 -6.74 -5.79
CA LEU A 111 2.38 -5.54 -5.63
C LEU A 111 1.97 -4.48 -6.65
N HIS A 112 1.73 -3.26 -6.17
CA HIS A 112 1.27 -2.14 -6.97
C HIS A 112 2.19 -0.92 -6.78
N PHE A 113 2.73 -0.41 -7.87
CA PHE A 113 3.57 0.77 -7.88
C PHE A 113 2.74 2.02 -8.17
N ALA A 114 2.66 2.93 -7.21
CA ALA A 114 2.10 4.25 -7.40
C ALA A 114 3.12 5.17 -8.09
N SER A 115 3.05 5.28 -9.43
CA SER A 115 4.07 6.01 -10.21
C SER A 115 4.00 7.53 -10.09
N TYR A 116 2.96 8.06 -9.44
CA TYR A 116 2.78 9.49 -9.18
C TYR A 116 3.45 9.97 -7.89
N GLY A 117 4.18 9.10 -7.17
CA GLY A 117 4.94 9.47 -5.98
C GLY A 117 6.42 9.76 -6.25
N TYR A 118 7.30 9.48 -5.29
CA TYR A 118 8.66 10.06 -5.25
C TYR A 118 9.76 9.31 -6.01
N SER A 119 9.49 8.14 -6.58
CA SER A 119 10.54 7.40 -7.30
C SER A 119 11.03 8.16 -8.53
N SER A 120 12.34 8.19 -8.73
CA SER A 120 12.95 8.75 -9.93
C SER A 120 12.56 7.96 -11.19
N ALA A 121 12.71 8.57 -12.38
CA ALA A 121 12.42 7.90 -13.65
C ALA A 121 13.24 6.61 -13.85
N SER A 122 14.51 6.59 -13.40
CA SER A 122 15.36 5.41 -13.47
C SER A 122 14.90 4.30 -12.51
N GLU A 123 14.41 4.65 -11.34
CA GLU A 123 13.80 3.70 -10.40
C GLU A 123 12.47 3.15 -10.93
N ALA A 124 11.64 3.99 -11.53
CA ALA A 124 10.38 3.59 -12.16
C ALA A 124 10.61 2.65 -13.36
N ALA A 125 11.67 2.86 -14.15
CA ALA A 125 12.01 1.97 -15.27
C ALA A 125 12.30 0.53 -14.79
N ARG A 126 12.91 0.37 -13.61
CA ARG A 126 13.18 -0.95 -13.01
C ARG A 126 11.90 -1.68 -12.62
N ILE A 127 10.84 -0.95 -12.25
CA ILE A 127 9.52 -1.53 -11.98
C ILE A 127 8.92 -2.17 -13.23
N GLY A 128 9.06 -1.50 -14.40
CA GLY A 128 8.56 -2.03 -15.67
C GLY A 128 9.16 -3.38 -16.09
N ALA A 129 10.31 -3.76 -15.54
CA ALA A 129 10.96 -5.04 -15.79
C ALA A 129 10.44 -6.18 -14.88
N VAL A 130 9.62 -5.89 -13.88
CA VAL A 130 9.13 -6.88 -12.90
C VAL A 130 7.72 -7.34 -13.26
N GLN A 131 7.58 -8.57 -13.75
CA GLN A 131 6.31 -9.10 -14.28
C GLN A 131 5.13 -9.06 -13.29
N ARG A 132 5.38 -9.29 -12.00
CA ARG A 132 4.34 -9.31 -10.96
C ARG A 132 3.98 -7.94 -10.39
N MET A 133 4.54 -6.86 -10.95
CA MET A 133 4.29 -5.49 -10.50
C MET A 133 3.25 -4.83 -11.40
N ARG A 134 2.18 -4.28 -10.80
CA ARG A 134 1.19 -3.49 -11.53
C ARG A 134 1.41 -2.01 -11.25
N THR A 135 1.40 -1.16 -12.28
CA THR A 135 1.57 0.28 -12.09
C THR A 135 0.22 0.98 -11.98
N VAL A 136 0.08 1.85 -10.99
CA VAL A 136 -1.04 2.77 -10.78
C VAL A 136 -0.54 4.17 -11.12
N THR A 137 -1.01 4.72 -12.24
CA THR A 137 -0.47 5.98 -12.79
C THR A 137 -1.15 7.22 -12.25
N ARG A 138 -2.36 7.08 -11.70
CA ARG A 138 -3.12 8.20 -11.10
C ARG A 138 -3.69 7.78 -9.76
N SER A 139 -3.62 8.67 -8.77
CA SER A 139 -4.14 8.48 -7.41
C SER A 139 -5.63 8.11 -7.36
N ARG A 140 -6.44 8.66 -8.26
CA ARG A 140 -7.88 8.32 -8.38
C ARG A 140 -8.14 6.86 -8.79
N ASP A 141 -7.18 6.22 -9.44
CA ASP A 141 -7.28 4.83 -9.88
C ASP A 141 -6.94 3.84 -8.76
N LEU A 142 -6.59 4.32 -7.56
CA LEU A 142 -6.38 3.45 -6.40
C LEU A 142 -7.60 2.59 -6.10
N ALA A 143 -8.82 3.11 -6.30
CA ALA A 143 -10.04 2.34 -6.08
C ALA A 143 -10.11 1.07 -6.93
N SER A 144 -9.57 1.07 -8.16
CA SER A 144 -9.56 -0.14 -9.01
C SER A 144 -8.55 -1.19 -8.55
N VAL A 145 -7.54 -0.79 -7.75
CA VAL A 145 -6.67 -1.74 -7.05
C VAL A 145 -7.44 -2.43 -5.93
N PHE A 146 -8.51 -1.81 -5.42
CA PHE A 146 -9.24 -2.28 -4.23
C PHE A 146 -10.58 -2.92 -4.59
N SER A 147 -11.07 -2.73 -5.81
CA SER A 147 -12.15 -3.53 -6.35
C SER A 147 -11.69 -4.98 -6.48
N CYS A 148 -12.37 -5.89 -5.78
CA CYS A 148 -12.50 -7.25 -6.27
C CYS A 148 -13.11 -7.13 -7.66
N ALA A 149 -12.32 -7.40 -8.71
CA ALA A 149 -12.94 -7.69 -9.99
C ALA A 149 -13.91 -8.84 -9.70
N GLN A 150 -15.17 -8.64 -10.06
CA GLN A 150 -15.98 -9.80 -10.36
C GLN A 150 -15.27 -10.42 -11.57
N GLU A 151 -14.68 -11.59 -11.38
CA GLU A 151 -14.58 -12.51 -12.50
C GLU A 151 -16.04 -12.77 -12.88
N GLU A 152 -16.50 -12.06 -13.92
CA GLU A 152 -17.70 -12.47 -14.63
C GLU A 152 -17.36 -13.80 -15.29
N ASP A 153 -18.07 -14.85 -14.86
CA ASP A 153 -18.11 -16.17 -15.48
C ASP A 153 -18.46 -16.11 -16.98
#